data_AF-X1KAE1-F1
#
_entry.id   AF-X1KAE1-F1
#
_cell.length_a   1.000
_cell.length_b   1.000
_cell.length_c   1.000
_cell.angle_alpha   90.00
_cell.angle_beta   90.00
_cell.angle_gamma   90.00
#
_symmetry.space_group_name_H-M   'P 1'
#
loop_
_entity.id
_entity.type
_entity.pdbx_description
1 polymer ?
#
loop_
_entity_poly.entity_id
_entity_poly.type
_entity_poly.pdbx_seq_one_letter_code
_entity_poly.pdbx_strand_id
1 'polypeptide(L)'
;AEIRRDVERIFEEKRHRLGVDAKLDLHVETVEAPPIVGENVYGEAFPFEKPPRVWMEVFPEATTREITKIVCEELLHVKHPELSEEAIERLVPVFTGAL
;
A
#
# COMPACT_ATOMS: atom_id res chain seq x y z
N ALA A 1 -13.13 -11.40 3.49
CA ALA A 1 -12.34 -11.93 4.63
C ALA A 1 -10.93 -12.36 4.23
N GLU A 2 -10.73 -12.82 3.00
CA GLU A 2 -9.42 -13.20 2.45
C GLU A 2 -8.55 -11.98 2.09
N ILE A 3 -9.08 -11.03 1.31
CA ILE A 3 -8.36 -9.79 0.91
C ILE A 3 -7.78 -9.04 2.11
N ARG A 4 -8.56 -8.84 3.18
CA ARG A 4 -8.06 -8.20 4.41
C ARG A 4 -6.80 -8.86 4.94
N ARG A 5 -6.80 -10.20 5.03
CA ARG A 5 -5.65 -10.97 5.52
C ARG A 5 -4.47 -10.86 4.57
N ASP A 6 -4.71 -10.81 3.26
CA ASP A 6 -3.66 -10.62 2.27
C ASP A 6 -3.02 -9.23 2.38
N VAL A 7 -3.83 -8.17 2.47
CA VAL A 7 -3.32 -6.81 2.64
C VAL A 7 -2.52 -6.71 3.93
N GLU A 8 -3.06 -7.19 5.06
CA GLU A 8 -2.37 -7.15 6.36
C GLU A 8 -1.05 -7.95 6.33
N ARG A 9 -1.04 -9.15 5.71
CA ARG A 9 0.17 -9.97 5.56
C ARG A 9 1.21 -9.28 4.68
N ILE A 10 0.81 -8.76 3.53
CA ILE A 10 1.71 -8.08 2.59
C ILE A 10 2.27 -6.81 3.24
N PHE A 11 1.42 -6.02 3.89
CA PHE A 11 1.82 -4.83 4.62
C PHE A 11 2.88 -5.17 5.67
N GLU A 12 2.65 -6.16 6.52
CA GLU A 12 3.61 -6.53 7.56
C GLU A 12 4.94 -7.00 6.99
N GLU A 13 4.91 -7.84 5.94
CA GLU A 13 6.12 -8.33 5.27
C GLU A 13 6.95 -7.17 4.69
N LYS A 14 6.30 -6.24 3.96
CA LYS A 14 6.98 -5.12 3.30
C LYS A 14 7.42 -4.06 4.31
N ARG A 15 6.62 -3.78 5.33
CA ARG A 15 6.93 -2.89 6.45
C ARG A 15 8.22 -3.33 7.15
N HIS A 16 8.31 -4.61 7.49
CA HIS A 16 9.51 -5.20 8.09
C HIS A 16 10.71 -5.13 7.14
N ARG A 17 10.53 -5.52 5.87
CA ARG A 17 11.61 -5.49 4.85
C ARG A 17 12.15 -4.08 4.61
N LEU A 18 11.30 -3.05 4.66
CA LEU A 18 11.69 -1.66 4.47
C LEU A 18 12.20 -1.01 5.77
N GLY A 19 11.99 -1.62 6.93
CA GLY A 19 12.39 -1.07 8.23
C GLY A 19 11.59 0.18 8.61
N VAL A 20 10.30 0.22 8.24
CA VAL A 20 9.39 1.34 8.49
C VAL A 20 8.48 1.00 9.66
N ASP A 21 8.31 1.89 10.64
CA ASP A 21 7.32 1.71 11.70
C ASP A 21 6.07 2.56 11.42
N ALA A 22 5.20 2.02 10.55
CA ALA A 22 3.92 2.63 10.19
C ALA A 22 2.74 1.77 10.64
N LYS A 23 1.61 2.43 10.93
CA LYS A 23 0.31 1.78 11.14
C LYS A 23 -0.46 1.66 9.83
N LEU A 24 -1.13 0.54 9.63
CA LEU A 24 -2.10 0.35 8.55
C LEU A 24 -3.51 0.72 9.02
N ASP A 25 -4.19 1.53 8.24
CA ASP A 25 -5.60 1.87 8.37
C ASP A 25 -6.35 1.36 7.13
N LEU A 26 -7.01 0.20 7.25
CA LEU A 26 -7.48 -0.60 6.12
C LEU A 26 -9.02 -0.66 6.03
N HIS A 27 -9.52 -0.11 4.93
CA HIS A 27 -10.90 -0.18 4.47
C HIS A 27 -11.00 -1.22 3.34
N VAL A 28 -11.90 -2.18 3.50
CA VAL A 28 -12.16 -3.20 2.48
C VAL A 28 -13.62 -3.09 2.09
N GLU A 29 -13.86 -2.69 0.85
CA GLU A 29 -15.20 -2.59 0.30
C GLU A 29 -15.76 -4.01 0.06
N THR A 30 -17.01 -4.21 0.44
CA THR A 30 -17.70 -5.51 0.33
C THR A 30 -18.76 -5.52 -0.76
N VAL A 31 -18.97 -4.39 -1.43
CA VAL A 31 -19.98 -4.21 -2.46
C VAL A 31 -19.27 -4.13 -3.81
N GLU A 32 -19.82 -4.77 -4.84
CA GLU A 32 -19.35 -4.69 -6.24
C GLU A 32 -19.63 -3.30 -6.87
N ALA A 33 -19.59 -2.24 -6.06
CA ALA A 33 -19.64 -0.89 -6.59
C ALA A 33 -18.34 -0.68 -7.40
N PRO A 34 -18.44 -0.31 -8.69
CA PRO A 34 -17.26 -0.16 -9.52
C PRO A 34 -16.37 0.95 -8.93
N PRO A 35 -15.04 0.75 -8.89
CA PRO A 35 -14.14 1.80 -8.43
C PRO A 35 -14.26 3.03 -9.32
N ILE A 36 -14.17 4.22 -8.72
CA ILE A 36 -14.39 5.50 -9.40
C ILE A 36 -13.37 5.72 -10.54
N VAL A 37 -12.16 5.18 -10.39
CA VAL A 37 -11.03 5.40 -11.33
C VAL A 37 -10.57 4.11 -12.03
N GLY A 38 -11.31 3.00 -11.87
CA GLY A 38 -10.91 1.71 -12.46
C GLY A 38 -9.73 1.04 -11.76
N GLU A 39 -9.28 1.56 -10.62
CA GLU A 39 -8.26 0.96 -9.76
C GLU A 39 -8.92 0.28 -8.56
N ASN A 40 -8.49 -0.95 -8.24
CA ASN A 40 -9.08 -1.72 -7.15
C ASN A 40 -8.41 -1.49 -5.80
N VAL A 41 -7.34 -0.69 -5.75
CA VAL A 41 -6.56 -0.40 -4.55
C VAL A 41 -6.17 1.07 -4.56
N TYR A 42 -6.54 1.77 -3.50
CA TYR A 42 -6.09 3.14 -3.23
C TYR A 42 -5.24 3.16 -1.97
N GLY A 43 -4.20 4.01 -1.97
CA GLY A 43 -3.28 4.18 -0.86
C GLY A 43 -2.99 5.66 -0.63
N GLU A 44 -2.77 6.02 0.62
CA GLU A 44 -2.22 7.32 0.99
C GLU A 44 -1.34 7.21 2.24
N ALA A 45 -0.12 7.71 2.13
CA ALA A 45 0.83 7.79 3.23
C ALA A 45 0.76 9.11 3.99
N PHE A 46 0.77 9.02 5.32
CA PHE A 46 0.82 10.13 6.26
C PHE A 46 2.14 10.06 7.06
N PRO A 47 3.29 10.41 6.45
CA PRO A 47 4.63 10.24 7.04
C PRO A 47 4.84 11.04 8.33
N PHE A 48 4.12 12.15 8.50
CA PHE A 48 4.34 13.09 9.60
C PHE A 48 3.43 12.85 10.82
N GLU A 49 2.52 11.87 10.75
CA GLU A 49 1.73 11.43 11.91
C GLU A 49 2.60 10.68 12.95
N LYS A 50 2.10 10.55 14.18
CA LYS A 50 2.82 9.90 15.29
C LYS A 50 1.95 8.78 15.91
N PRO A 51 2.14 7.50 15.52
CA PRO A 51 3.09 7.02 14.51
C PRO A 51 2.64 7.35 13.07
N PRO A 52 3.54 7.25 12.07
CA PRO A 52 3.17 7.35 10.67
C PRO A 52 2.06 6.36 10.32
N ARG A 53 1.20 6.74 9.39
CA ARG A 53 0.03 5.94 8.97
C ARG A 53 0.03 5.75 7.47
N VAL A 54 -0.41 4.58 7.04
CA VAL A 54 -0.78 4.29 5.65
C VAL A 54 -2.26 3.98 5.67
N TRP A 55 -3.05 4.77 4.96
CA TRP A 55 -4.46 4.49 4.73
C TRP A 55 -4.61 3.73 3.42
N MET A 56 -5.48 2.73 3.39
CA MET A 56 -5.78 1.97 2.19
C MET A 56 -7.26 1.66 2.06
N GLU A 57 -7.77 1.78 0.83
CA GLU A 57 -9.08 1.31 0.42
C GLU A 57 -8.93 0.23 -0.65
N VAL A 58 -9.56 -0.93 -0.44
CA VAL A 58 -9.37 -2.11 -1.29
C VAL A 58 -10.72 -2.69 -1.70
N PHE A 59 -10.92 -2.82 -3.01
CA PHE A 59 -12.12 -3.36 -3.62
C PHE A 59 -12.02 -4.89 -3.82
N PRO A 60 -13.16 -5.62 -3.94
CA PRO A 60 -13.16 -7.08 -4.05
C PRO A 60 -12.32 -7.67 -5.18
N GLU A 61 -12.15 -6.94 -6.28
CA GLU A 61 -11.43 -7.38 -7.47
C GLU A 61 -9.91 -7.10 -7.39
N ALA A 62 -9.43 -6.54 -6.28
CA ALA A 62 -8.02 -6.24 -6.08
C ALA A 62 -7.14 -7.49 -6.14
N THR A 63 -6.14 -7.44 -7.01
CA THR A 63 -5.14 -8.50 -7.15
C THR A 63 -4.03 -8.34 -6.13
N THR A 64 -3.38 -9.46 -5.77
CA THR A 64 -2.17 -9.45 -4.94
C THR A 64 -1.08 -8.53 -5.50
N ARG A 65 -0.99 -8.42 -6.83
CA ARG A 65 -0.02 -7.56 -7.51
C ARG A 65 -0.31 -6.08 -7.26
N GLU A 66 -1.56 -5.65 -7.40
CA GLU A 66 -1.99 -4.26 -7.12
C GLU A 66 -1.76 -3.94 -5.64
N ILE A 67 -2.20 -4.81 -4.74
CA ILE A 67 -2.01 -4.64 -3.29
C ILE A 67 -0.52 -4.50 -2.96
N THR A 68 0.33 -5.38 -3.50
CA THR A 68 1.78 -5.34 -3.23
C THR A 68 2.42 -4.08 -3.79
N LYS A 69 1.99 -3.61 -4.97
CA LYS A 69 2.49 -2.37 -5.57
C LYS A 69 2.19 -1.18 -4.63
N ILE A 70 0.92 -0.97 -4.32
CA ILE A 70 0.47 0.18 -3.51
C ILE A 70 1.06 0.13 -2.10
N VAL A 71 1.08 -1.03 -1.44
CA VAL A 71 1.74 -1.18 -0.13
C VAL A 71 3.21 -0.74 -0.18
N CYS A 72 3.97 -1.17 -1.20
CA CYS A 72 5.37 -0.78 -1.33
C CYS A 72 5.52 0.72 -1.59
N GLU A 73 4.67 1.29 -2.44
CA GLU A 73 4.63 2.71 -2.78
C GLU A 73 4.40 3.56 -1.53
N GLU A 74 3.33 3.29 -0.78
CA GLU A 74 3.00 4.06 0.44
C GLU A 74 4.06 3.91 1.54
N LEU A 75 4.62 2.72 1.73
CA LEU A 75 5.69 2.53 2.70
C LEU A 75 6.98 3.27 2.29
N LEU A 76 7.24 3.43 0.98
CA LEU A 76 8.34 4.25 0.49
C LEU A 76 8.07 5.73 0.72
N HIS A 77 6.84 6.21 0.55
CA HIS A 77 6.45 7.57 0.93
C HIS A 77 6.62 7.84 2.43
N VAL A 78 6.33 6.85 3.28
CA VAL A 78 6.63 6.96 4.72
C VAL A 78 8.14 7.02 4.97
N LYS A 79 8.92 6.19 4.29
CA LYS A 79 10.37 6.08 4.50
C LYS A 79 11.15 7.29 3.98
N HIS A 80 10.69 7.84 2.85
CA HIS A 80 11.37 8.85 2.06
C HIS A 80 10.39 9.97 1.66
N PRO A 81 9.82 10.71 2.62
CA PRO A 81 8.84 11.76 2.34
C PRO A 81 9.42 12.94 1.53
N GLU A 82 10.74 13.00 1.37
CA GLU A 82 11.45 13.98 0.55
C GLU A 82 11.48 13.65 -0.95
N LEU A 83 11.16 12.41 -1.33
CA LEU A 83 11.20 11.98 -2.72
C LEU A 83 9.92 12.35 -3.45
N SER A 84 10.05 12.63 -4.75
CA SER A 84 8.91 12.79 -5.64
C SER A 84 8.31 11.44 -6.03
N GLU A 85 7.05 11.47 -6.45
CA GLU A 85 6.31 10.29 -6.93
C GLU A 85 7.07 9.53 -8.01
N GLU A 86 7.62 10.24 -9.00
CA GLU A 86 8.41 9.60 -10.06
C GLU A 86 9.64 8.86 -9.51
N ALA A 87 10.27 9.37 -8.45
CA ALA A 87 11.40 8.69 -7.82
C ALA A 87 10.95 7.45 -7.04
N ILE A 88 9.80 7.53 -6.37
CA ILE A 88 9.19 6.41 -5.65
C ILE A 88 8.77 5.30 -6.62
N GLU A 89 8.08 5.63 -7.71
CA GLU A 89 7.65 4.68 -8.75
C GLU A 89 8.83 3.87 -9.31
N ARG A 90 10.00 4.49 -9.48
CA ARG A 90 11.22 3.80 -9.94
C ARG A 90 11.79 2.82 -8.91
N LEU A 91 11.52 3.02 -7.63
CA LEU A 91 11.97 2.14 -6.55
C LEU A 91 11.03 0.96 -6.32
N VAL A 92 9.72 1.12 -6.57
CA VAL A 92 8.69 0.09 -6.34
C VAL A 92 9.07 -1.30 -6.92
N PRO A 93 9.58 -1.46 -8.16
CA PRO A 93 9.97 -2.78 -8.69
C PRO A 93 10.99 -3.54 -7.82
N VAL A 94 11.94 -2.82 -7.21
CA VAL A 94 12.98 -3.40 -6.35
C VAL A 94 12.38 -4.06 -5.11
N PHE A 95 11.27 -3.51 -4.60
CA PHE A 95 10.65 -3.93 -3.35
C PHE A 95 9.45 -4.86 -3.53
N THR A 96 8.79 -4.80 -4.69
CA THR A 96 7.75 -5.77 -5.07
C THR A 96 8.32 -7.15 -5.37
N GLY A 97 9.62 -7.26 -5.70
CA GLY A 97 10.28 -8.53 -5.99
C GLY A 97 10.04 -9.05 -7.41
N ALA A 98 9.52 -8.20 -8.30
CA ALA A 98 9.42 -8.46 -9.72
C ALA A 98 10.73 -8.07 -10.41
N LEU A 99 11.51 -9.07 -10.81
CA LEU A 99 12.47 -8.97 -11.92
C LEU A 99 11.78 -9.49 -13.20
#